data_AF-A0A227HNZ2-F1
#
_entry.id   AF-A0A227HNZ2-F1
#
_cell.length_a   1.000
_cell.length_b   1.000
_cell.length_c   1.000
_cell.angle_alpha   90.00
_cell.angle_beta   90.00
_cell.angle_gamma   90.00
#
_symmetry.space_group_name_H-M   'P 1'
#
loop_
_entity.id
_entity.type
_entity.pdbx_description
1 polymer ?
#
loop_
_entity_poly.entity_id
_entity_poly.type
_entity_poly.pdbx_seq_one_letter_code
_entity_poly.pdbx_strand_id
1 'polypeptide(L)' 'MIDHFEIKVAAFEECRAFYMNALEPLGIELKWSDENAAGFGLSSEPNV' A
#
# COMPACT_ATOMS: atom_id res chain seq x y z
N MET A 1 -1.11 18.92 -7.74
CA MET A 1 -1.46 17.54 -8.10
C MET A 1 -0.83 16.65 -7.06
N ILE A 2 -1.58 15.74 -6.44
CA ILE A 2 -1.02 14.80 -5.47
C ILE A 2 -0.43 13.64 -6.26
N ASP A 3 0.85 13.35 -6.04
CA ASP A 3 1.56 12.21 -6.63
C ASP A 3 1.41 10.96 -5.75
N HIS A 4 1.67 11.11 -4.46
CA HIS A 4 1.45 10.10 -3.43
C HIS A 4 1.22 10.77 -2.06
N PHE A 5 0.80 9.99 -1.06
CA PHE A 5 0.76 10.41 0.34
C PHE A 5 1.09 9.23 1.24
N GLU A 6 1.51 9.54 2.47
CA GLU A 6 1.86 8.55 3.48
C GLU A 6 1.09 8.80 4.77
N ILE A 7 0.83 7.73 5.53
CA ILE A 7 0.25 7.80 6.87
C ILE A 7 1.06 6.94 7.82
N LYS A 8 1.20 7.39 9.07
CA LYS A 8 1.74 6.56 10.15
C LYS A 8 0.63 5.75 10.79
N VAL A 9 0.90 4.48 11.04
CA VAL A 9 -0.06 3.54 11.62
C VAL A 9 0.45 3.04 12.96
N ALA A 10 -0.47 2.68 13.86
CA ALA A 10 -0.12 2.19 15.20
C ALA A 10 0.34 0.72 15.22
N ALA A 11 -0.11 -0.08 14.24
CA ALA A 11 0.14 -1.52 14.15
C ALA A 11 0.44 -1.88 12.69
N PHE A 12 1.71 -1.94 12.32
CA PHE A 12 2.15 -1.96 10.92
C PHE A 12 1.67 -3.19 10.16
N GLU A 13 1.91 -4.39 10.68
CA GLU A 13 1.57 -5.65 10.00
C GLU A 13 0.05 -5.82 9.85
N GLU A 14 -0.71 -5.46 10.87
CA GLU A 14 -2.18 -5.50 10.85
C GLU A 14 -2.75 -4.50 9.85
N CYS A 15 -2.22 -3.27 9.81
CA CYS A 15 -2.62 -2.28 8.82
C CYS A 15 -2.22 -2.68 7.41
N ARG A 16 -1.03 -3.25 7.21
CA ARG A 16 -0.57 -3.75 5.91
C ARG A 16 -1.51 -4.86 5.40
N ALA A 17 -1.82 -5.85 6.23
CA ALA A 17 -2.76 -6.91 5.89
C ALA A 17 -4.17 -6.35 5.62
N PHE A 18 -4.63 -5.38 6.41
CA PHE A 18 -5.89 -4.69 6.17
C PHE A 18 -5.92 -4.01 4.80
N TYR A 19 -4.93 -3.20 4.47
CA TYR A 19 -4.89 -2.46 3.20
C TYR A 19 -4.72 -3.38 1.99
N MET A 20 -3.97 -4.47 2.09
CA MET A 20 -3.91 -5.48 1.02
C MET A 20 -5.31 -6.00 0.63
N ASN A 21 -6.18 -6.26 1.61
CA ASN A 21 -7.54 -6.74 1.34
C ASN A 21 -8.50 -5.61 0.96
N ALA A 22 -8.39 -4.45 1.61
CA ALA A 22 -9.31 -3.33 1.37
C ALA A 22 -9.12 -2.68 0.00
N LEU A 23 -7.88 -2.73 -0.53
CA LEU A 23 -7.50 -2.07 -1.78
C LEU A 23 -7.61 -3.00 -3.01
N GLU A 24 -7.63 -4.32 -2.83
CA GLU A 24 -7.74 -5.30 -3.93
C GLU A 24 -8.95 -5.03 -4.86
N PRO A 25 -10.17 -4.74 -4.37
CA PRO A 25 -11.32 -4.49 -5.25
C PRO A 25 -11.19 -3.22 -6.10
N LEU A 26 -10.26 -2.33 -5.73
CA LEU A 26 -9.94 -1.10 -6.47
C LEU A 26 -8.81 -1.33 -7.48
N GLY A 27 -8.30 -2.55 -7.60
CA GLY A 27 -7.14 -2.88 -8.44
C GLY A 27 -5.85 -2.24 -7.93
N ILE A 28 -5.72 -2.07 -6.61
CA ILE A 28 -4.53 -1.54 -5.96
C ILE A 28 -3.88 -2.67 -5.15
N GLU A 29 -2.58 -2.87 -5.34
CA GLU A 29 -1.81 -3.96 -4.74
C GLU A 29 -0.55 -3.44 -4.03
N LEU A 30 0.06 -4.32 -3.23
CA LEU A 30 1.35 -4.03 -2.60
C LEU A 30 2.45 -4.03 -3.66
N LYS A 31 3.04 -2.87 -3.94
CA LYS A 31 4.11 -2.69 -4.94
C LYS A 31 5.50 -2.82 -4.33
N TRP A 32 5.63 -2.34 -3.09
CA TRP A 32 6.91 -2.29 -2.36
C TRP A 32 6.66 -2.41 -0.86
N SER A 33 7.57 -3.05 -0.12
CA SER A 33 7.52 -3.10 1.34
C SER A 33 8.92 -3.35 1.90
N ASP A 34 9.21 -2.71 3.03
CA ASP A 34 10.35 -3.02 3.89
C ASP A 34 9.90 -3.16 5.36
N GLU A 35 10.85 -3.13 6.29
CA GLU A 35 10.60 -3.25 7.73
C GLU A 35 9.85 -2.04 8.34
N ASN A 36 9.78 -0.91 7.63
CA ASN A 36 9.25 0.36 8.13
C ASN A 36 8.02 0.86 7.35
N ALA A 37 7.85 0.45 6.09
CA ALA A 37 6.81 0.98 5.21
C ALA A 37 6.31 -0.04 4.18
N ALA A 38 5.09 0.22 3.69
CA ALA A 38 4.43 -0.55 2.64
C ALA A 38 3.78 0.41 1.64
N GLY A 39 4.18 0.33 0.37
CA GLY A 39 3.70 1.14 -0.73
C GLY A 39 2.67 0.38 -1.56
N PHE A 40 1.53 1.01 -1.79
CA PHE A 40 0.42 0.46 -2.58
C PHE A 40 0.23 1.29 -3.85
N GLY A 41 -0.04 0.63 -4.97
CA GLY A 41 -0.25 1.27 -6.28
C GLY A 41 -1.13 0.44 -7.19
N LEU A 42 -1.54 1.02 -8.33
CA LEU A 42 -2.43 0.33 -9.27
C LEU A 42 -1.75 -0.91 -9.84
N SER A 43 -2.47 -2.03 -9.94
CA SER A 43 -1.97 -3.28 -10.51
C SER A 43 -1.50 -3.12 -11.96
N SER A 44 -2.03 -2.14 -12.70
CA SER A 44 -1.59 -1.82 -14.06
C SER A 44 -0.25 -1.10 -14.15
N GLU A 45 0.25 -0.56 -13.05
CA GLU A 45 1.51 0.18 -12.99
C GLU A 45 2.67 -0.74 -12.60
N PRO A 46 3.89 -0.48 -13.08
CA PRO A 46 5.06 -1.26 -12.70
C PRO A 46 5.33 -1.18 -11.20
N ASN A 47 5.97 -2.20 -10.65
CA ASN A 47 6.48 -2.16 -9.29
C ASN A 47 7.58 -1.09 -9.19
N VAL A 48 7.62 -0.43 -8.04
CA VAL A 48 8.57 0.63 -7.72
C VAL A 48 9.69 0.06 -6.86
#